data_AF-A0A7K5FM19-F1
#
_entry.id   AF-A0A7K5FM19-F1
#
_cell.length_a   1.000
_cell.length_b   1.000
_cell.length_c   1.000
_cell.angle_alpha   90.00
_cell.angle_beta   90.00
_cell.angle_gamma   90.00
#
_symmetry.space_group_name_H-M   'P 1'
#
loop_
_entity.id
_entity.type
_entity.pdbx_description
1 polymer ?
#
loop_
_entity_poly.entity_id
_entity_poly.type
_entity_poly.pdbx_seq_one_letter_code
_entity_poly.pdbx_strand_id
1 'polypeptide(L)'
;LAPHRWWIIPGLDRRLAAASAMVNAVPPVRLYAAAAKPEKKRSQKTKQEETKKKRVPRRRPLMTKPVDDVYLTWHYERPSYEVEKAVGMLKKFQELDFTNPKQFVYINVFLDMALEKKKKVEPFTSTVLLPYRFSDETNKVLVFTENEQEAEIARENGAAVVGGVELIKWILEDEIQVDSYIAVPEIMPKLIPLRSKLRRKYPNTKRS
;
A
#
# COMPACT_ATOMS: atom_id res chain seq x y z
N LEU A 1 -6.67 11.91 -21.54
CA LEU A 1 -6.86 10.55 -22.13
C LEU A 1 -5.50 9.91 -22.38
N ALA A 2 -4.91 9.30 -21.34
CA ALA A 2 -3.72 8.46 -21.49
C ALA A 2 -4.14 7.02 -21.18
N PRO A 3 -3.78 6.02 -22.01
CA PRO A 3 -4.17 4.65 -21.74
C PRO A 3 -3.49 4.16 -20.46
N HIS A 4 -4.31 3.84 -19.45
CA HIS A 4 -3.89 3.15 -18.23
C HIS A 4 -3.46 1.72 -18.57
N ARG A 5 -2.25 1.56 -19.07
CA ARG A 5 -1.57 0.27 -19.11
C ARG A 5 -0.71 0.18 -17.85
N TRP A 6 -1.17 -0.61 -16.87
CA TRP A 6 -0.41 -0.90 -15.65
C TRP A 6 1.01 -1.33 -16.01
N TRP A 7 2.00 -0.52 -15.64
CA TRP A 7 3.39 -0.92 -15.74
C TRP A 7 3.73 -1.82 -14.56
N ILE A 8 4.04 -3.07 -14.89
CA ILE A 8 4.66 -4.04 -13.98
C ILE A 8 6.08 -3.56 -13.73
N ILE A 9 6.35 -3.14 -12.50
CA ILE A 9 7.70 -2.97 -11.94
C ILE A 9 8.31 -4.39 -11.91
N PRO A 10 9.46 -4.64 -12.55
CA PRO A 10 10.10 -5.94 -12.49
C PRO A 10 10.46 -6.25 -11.02
N GLY A 11 9.80 -7.26 -10.43
CA GLY A 11 9.88 -7.59 -9.00
C GLY A 11 8.53 -7.73 -8.31
N LEU A 12 7.45 -7.20 -8.90
CA LEU A 12 6.10 -7.25 -8.34
C LEU A 12 5.21 -8.22 -9.14
N ASP A 13 5.41 -9.52 -8.95
CA ASP A 13 4.53 -10.56 -9.51
C ASP A 13 3.15 -10.48 -8.84
N ARG A 14 2.21 -9.90 -9.58
CA ARG A 14 0.82 -9.70 -9.16
C ARG A 14 0.08 -11.04 -9.21
N ARG A 15 -0.04 -11.69 -8.05
CA ARG A 15 -1.10 -12.68 -7.80
C ARG A 15 -2.45 -11.95 -7.82
N LEU A 16 -3.14 -12.01 -8.95
CA LEU A 16 -4.58 -11.80 -9.02
C LEU A 16 -5.14 -12.94 -9.88
N ALA A 17 -5.73 -13.92 -9.20
CA ALA A 17 -6.51 -14.96 -9.85
C ALA A 17 -7.78 -14.31 -10.41
N ALA A 18 -7.93 -14.33 -11.73
CA ALA A 18 -9.20 -14.08 -12.40
C ALA A 18 -9.66 -15.41 -13.02
N ALA A 19 -10.90 -15.78 -12.73
CA ALA A 19 -11.53 -17.01 -13.17
C ALA A 19 -11.53 -17.13 -14.70
N SER A 20 -11.18 -18.32 -15.21
CA SER A 20 -11.22 -18.63 -16.63
C SER A 20 -12.66 -18.93 -17.06
N ALA A 21 -13.24 -18.07 -17.89
CA ALA A 21 -14.45 -18.36 -18.64
C ALA A 21 -14.09 -19.29 -19.81
N MET A 22 -14.70 -20.47 -19.86
CA MET A 22 -14.52 -21.44 -20.94
C MET A 22 -15.21 -20.94 -22.21
N VAL A 23 -14.44 -20.76 -23.28
CA VAL A 23 -14.98 -20.67 -24.65
C VAL A 23 -14.32 -21.79 -25.45
N ASN A 24 -15.11 -22.82 -25.75
CA ASN A 24 -14.73 -23.94 -26.59
C ASN A 24 -14.69 -23.48 -28.05
N ALA A 25 -13.50 -23.24 -28.58
CA ALA A 25 -13.27 -23.11 -30.02
C ALA A 25 -12.46 -24.32 -30.51
N VAL A 26 -13.11 -25.19 -31.27
CA VAL A 26 -12.49 -26.37 -31.90
C VAL A 26 -11.53 -25.90 -33.00
N PRO A 27 -10.25 -26.32 -33.01
CA PRO A 27 -9.36 -26.02 -34.12
C PRO A 27 -9.67 -26.92 -35.34
N PRO A 28 -9.53 -26.42 -36.58
CA PRO A 28 -9.84 -27.21 -37.77
C PRO A 28 -8.81 -28.33 -37.98
N VAL A 29 -9.32 -29.54 -38.17
CA VAL A 29 -8.54 -30.74 -38.47
C VAL A 29 -7.99 -30.64 -39.89
N ARG A 30 -6.66 -30.49 -40.04
CA ARG A 30 -5.98 -30.78 -41.30
C ARG A 30 -5.53 -32.24 -41.28
N LEU A 31 -6.07 -33.03 -42.20
CA LEU A 31 -5.64 -34.40 -42.47
C LEU A 31 -4.29 -34.34 -43.19
N TYR A 32 -3.22 -34.78 -42.53
CA TYR A 32 -1.93 -35.03 -43.15
C TYR A 32 -1.75 -36.55 -43.33
N ALA A 33 -1.33 -36.94 -44.54
CA ALA A 33 -1.05 -38.32 -44.91
C ALA A 33 0.03 -38.94 -44.00
N ALA A 34 -0.21 -40.15 -43.51
CA ALA A 34 0.69 -40.87 -42.63
C ALA A 34 1.91 -41.40 -43.40
N ALA A 35 3.10 -40.84 -43.12
CA ALA A 35 4.38 -41.41 -43.53
C ALA A 35 4.89 -42.38 -42.45
N ALA A 36 5.32 -43.57 -42.88
CA ALA A 36 5.73 -44.70 -42.06
C ALA A 36 6.91 -44.37 -41.11
N LYS A 37 6.87 -44.95 -39.90
CA LYS A 37 7.93 -44.85 -38.89
C LYS A 37 9.10 -45.78 -39.23
N PRO A 38 10.36 -45.32 -39.14
CA PRO A 38 11.48 -46.20 -38.87
C PRO A 38 11.80 -46.28 -37.37
N GLU A 39 12.42 -47.39 -37.00
CA GLU A 39 12.59 -47.96 -35.67
C GLU A 39 13.39 -47.11 -34.66
N LYS A 40 13.06 -47.34 -33.38
CA LYS A 40 13.80 -46.89 -32.20
C LYS A 40 15.21 -47.48 -32.19
N LYS A 41 16.25 -46.63 -32.27
CA LYS A 41 17.53 -46.89 -31.62
C LYS A 41 17.62 -46.07 -30.33
N ARG A 42 17.66 -46.78 -29.20
CA ARG A 42 17.99 -46.23 -27.87
C ARG A 42 19.44 -45.76 -27.89
N SER A 43 19.66 -44.46 -27.76
CA SER A 43 20.94 -43.91 -27.34
C SER A 43 20.71 -43.05 -26.10
N GLN A 44 21.17 -43.54 -24.94
CA GLN A 44 21.26 -42.77 -23.71
C GLN A 44 22.11 -41.53 -23.97
N LYS A 45 21.51 -40.35 -23.90
CA LYS A 45 22.23 -39.09 -23.74
C LYS A 45 21.89 -38.51 -22.38
N THR A 46 22.93 -38.39 -21.58
CA THR A 46 23.05 -37.80 -20.26
C THR A 46 22.35 -36.44 -20.22
N LYS A 47 21.39 -36.28 -19.31
CA LYS A 47 20.78 -34.98 -18.99
C LYS A 47 21.82 -34.15 -18.24
N GLN A 48 22.45 -33.20 -18.91
CA GLN A 48 23.00 -32.04 -18.23
C GLN A 48 21.83 -31.09 -17.94
N GLU A 49 21.53 -30.94 -16.66
CA GLU A 49 20.53 -30.02 -16.14
C GLU A 49 21.12 -28.60 -16.17
N GLU A 50 21.18 -28.01 -17.37
CA GLU A 50 21.35 -26.56 -17.47
C GLU A 50 20.07 -25.90 -17.00
N THR A 51 20.14 -25.31 -15.81
CA THR A 51 19.15 -24.35 -15.32
C THR A 51 19.08 -23.20 -16.31
N LYS A 52 18.14 -23.30 -17.27
CA LYS A 52 17.77 -22.21 -18.17
C LYS A 52 17.28 -21.04 -17.32
N LYS A 53 18.19 -20.14 -16.93
CA LYS A 53 17.85 -18.79 -16.47
C LYS A 53 16.97 -18.20 -17.56
N LYS A 54 15.66 -18.05 -17.29
CA LYS A 54 14.75 -17.34 -18.19
C LYS A 54 15.40 -16.00 -18.50
N ARG A 55 15.79 -15.79 -19.76
CA ARG A 55 16.30 -14.50 -20.22
C ARG A 55 15.17 -13.51 -20.01
N VAL A 56 15.30 -12.66 -19.00
CA VAL A 56 14.41 -11.50 -18.82
C VAL A 56 14.43 -10.76 -20.17
N PRO A 57 13.29 -10.45 -20.78
CA PRO A 57 13.27 -9.71 -22.03
C PRO A 57 14.04 -8.41 -21.78
N ARG A 58 15.20 -8.26 -22.43
CA ARG A 58 16.02 -7.05 -22.34
C ARG A 58 15.19 -5.93 -22.93
N ARG A 59 14.51 -5.17 -22.08
CA ARG A 59 13.88 -3.91 -22.48
C ARG A 59 15.03 -3.03 -22.99
N ARG A 60 14.81 -2.38 -24.14
CA ARG A 60 15.79 -1.40 -24.65
C ARG A 60 15.98 -0.32 -23.58
N PRO A 61 17.21 0.16 -23.34
CA PRO A 61 17.44 1.30 -22.46
C PRO A 61 16.56 2.47 -22.89
N LEU A 62 15.97 3.16 -21.93
CA LEU A 62 15.23 4.38 -22.19
C LEU A 62 16.21 5.50 -22.56
N MET A 63 15.78 6.43 -23.40
CA MET A 63 16.60 7.59 -23.75
C MET A 63 16.46 8.68 -22.69
N THR A 64 17.52 9.44 -22.44
CA THR A 64 17.53 10.46 -21.36
C THR A 64 16.83 11.76 -21.76
N LYS A 65 17.04 12.26 -22.99
CA LYS A 65 16.43 13.51 -23.47
C LYS A 65 15.79 13.31 -24.85
N PRO A 66 14.59 13.89 -25.09
CA PRO A 66 13.97 13.88 -26.41
C PRO A 66 14.76 14.76 -27.38
N VAL A 67 14.83 14.30 -28.64
CA VAL A 67 15.48 15.02 -29.74
C VAL A 67 14.50 16.01 -30.36
N ASP A 68 13.25 15.56 -30.54
CA ASP A 68 12.18 16.32 -31.17
C ASP A 68 11.22 16.93 -30.15
N ASP A 69 10.50 17.98 -30.56
CA ASP A 69 9.49 18.66 -29.75
C ASP A 69 8.30 17.74 -29.42
N VAL A 70 7.95 16.85 -30.36
CA VAL A 70 6.87 15.87 -30.20
C VAL A 70 7.46 14.48 -30.05
N TYR A 71 7.34 13.90 -28.87
CA TYR A 71 7.95 12.62 -28.54
C TYR A 71 7.02 11.76 -27.67
N LEU A 72 7.23 10.45 -27.75
CA LEU A 72 6.47 9.48 -26.95
C LEU A 72 7.11 9.31 -25.58
N THR A 73 6.46 9.82 -24.53
CA THR A 73 6.98 9.87 -23.15
C THR A 73 7.48 8.53 -22.61
N TRP A 74 6.89 7.40 -23.01
CA TRP A 74 7.29 6.06 -22.53
C TRP A 74 8.62 5.54 -23.10
N HIS A 75 9.19 6.20 -24.12
CA HIS A 75 10.51 5.85 -24.67
C HIS A 75 11.66 6.55 -23.92
N TYR A 76 11.30 7.46 -23.01
CA TYR A 76 12.24 8.28 -22.26
C TYR A 76 12.17 7.99 -20.77
N GLU A 77 13.28 8.24 -20.09
CA GLU A 77 13.34 8.17 -18.64
C GLU A 77 12.42 9.23 -18.02
N ARG A 78 11.69 8.83 -16.98
CA ARG A 78 10.85 9.79 -16.25
C ARG A 78 11.76 10.75 -15.48
N PRO A 79 11.50 12.07 -15.55
CA PRO A 79 12.30 13.02 -14.81
C PRO A 79 12.14 12.78 -13.31
N SER A 80 13.26 12.79 -12.59
CA SER A 80 13.29 12.88 -11.14
C SER A 80 13.46 14.35 -10.74
N TYR A 81 12.77 14.74 -9.67
CA TYR A 81 12.84 16.10 -9.14
C TYR A 81 13.26 16.05 -7.68
N GLU A 82 14.02 17.05 -7.25
CA GLU A 82 14.23 17.32 -5.84
C GLU A 82 12.92 17.75 -5.17
N VAL A 83 12.81 17.48 -3.87
CA VAL A 83 11.58 17.67 -3.10
C VAL A 83 11.08 19.12 -3.19
N GLU A 84 11.96 20.10 -3.01
CA GLU A 84 11.60 21.52 -3.05
C GLU A 84 11.00 21.92 -4.40
N LYS A 85 11.67 21.50 -5.48
CA LYS A 85 11.22 21.76 -6.85
C LYS A 85 9.89 21.06 -7.14
N ALA A 86 9.74 19.82 -6.70
CA ALA A 86 8.50 19.06 -6.87
C ALA A 86 7.32 19.75 -6.15
N VAL A 87 7.51 20.20 -4.91
CA VAL A 87 6.50 20.95 -4.15
C VAL A 87 6.15 22.27 -4.85
N GLY A 88 7.15 22.99 -5.36
CA GLY A 88 6.92 24.22 -6.12
C GLY A 88 6.10 24.00 -7.39
N MET A 89 6.35 22.90 -8.11
CA MET A 89 5.57 22.52 -9.29
C MET A 89 4.13 22.15 -8.94
N LEU A 90 3.92 21.39 -7.86
CA LEU A 90 2.58 21.00 -7.40
C LEU A 90 1.72 22.21 -7.04
N LYS A 91 2.30 23.23 -6.39
CA LYS A 91 1.60 24.50 -6.10
C LYS A 91 1.16 25.23 -7.37
N LYS A 92 2.05 25.30 -8.39
CA LYS A 92 1.72 25.91 -9.68
C LYS A 92 0.66 25.13 -10.45
N PHE A 93 0.71 23.80 -10.42
CA PHE A 93 -0.31 22.98 -11.07
C PHE A 93 -1.68 23.19 -10.45
N GLN A 94 -1.76 23.31 -9.13
CA GLN A 94 -3.00 23.62 -8.43
C GLN A 94 -3.62 24.97 -8.89
N GLU A 95 -2.80 25.99 -9.13
CA GLU A 95 -3.25 27.28 -9.70
C GLU A 95 -3.77 27.13 -11.14
N LEU A 96 -3.04 26.39 -11.98
CA LEU A 96 -3.38 26.18 -13.39
C LEU A 96 -4.62 25.30 -13.59
N ASP A 97 -4.78 24.29 -12.73
CA ASP A 97 -5.92 23.36 -12.76
C ASP A 97 -7.15 23.92 -12.03
N PHE A 98 -7.05 25.12 -11.45
CA PHE A 98 -8.11 25.80 -10.69
C PHE A 98 -8.69 24.93 -9.55
N THR A 99 -7.84 24.11 -8.91
CA THR A 99 -8.28 23.24 -7.79
C THR A 99 -8.27 23.97 -6.46
N ASN A 100 -8.86 23.36 -5.43
CA ASN A 100 -8.96 23.93 -4.09
C ASN A 100 -7.54 24.20 -3.51
N PRO A 101 -7.26 25.41 -2.98
CA PRO A 101 -5.98 25.73 -2.35
C PRO A 101 -5.63 24.92 -1.11
N LYS A 102 -6.62 24.37 -0.41
CA LYS A 102 -6.41 23.51 0.77
C LYS A 102 -6.41 22.02 0.39
N GLN A 103 -5.71 21.65 -0.68
CA GLN A 103 -5.62 20.27 -1.15
C GLN A 103 -4.48 19.49 -0.46
N PHE A 104 -4.75 18.25 -0.07
CA PHE A 104 -3.73 17.35 0.46
C PHE A 104 -2.81 16.80 -0.64
N VAL A 105 -1.51 16.74 -0.35
CA VAL A 105 -0.50 16.11 -1.19
C VAL A 105 -0.18 14.73 -0.63
N TYR A 106 -0.26 13.70 -1.46
CA TYR A 106 0.04 12.33 -1.07
C TYR A 106 1.42 11.92 -1.58
N ILE A 107 2.18 11.24 -0.73
CA ILE A 107 3.48 10.66 -1.07
C ILE A 107 3.32 9.15 -1.16
N ASN A 108 3.68 8.57 -2.30
CA ASN A 108 3.70 7.13 -2.49
C ASN A 108 5.14 6.63 -2.40
N VAL A 109 5.45 5.87 -1.34
CA VAL A 109 6.78 5.28 -1.12
C VAL A 109 6.70 3.79 -1.39
N PHE A 110 7.56 3.30 -2.28
CA PHE A 110 7.74 1.88 -2.52
C PHE A 110 9.09 1.47 -1.96
N LEU A 111 9.08 0.60 -0.95
CA LEU A 111 10.27 0.03 -0.35
C LEU A 111 10.45 -1.38 -0.88
N ASP A 112 11.58 -1.66 -1.51
CA ASP A 112 11.94 -3.02 -1.88
C ASP A 112 12.49 -3.74 -0.65
N MET A 113 11.63 -4.53 -0.01
CA MET A 113 11.97 -5.32 1.17
C MET A 113 12.24 -6.80 0.83
N ALA A 114 12.60 -7.09 -0.43
CA ALA A 114 12.90 -8.46 -0.85
C ALA A 114 14.09 -9.03 -0.08
N LEU A 115 13.88 -10.16 0.61
CA LEU A 115 14.93 -10.92 1.28
C LEU A 115 15.40 -12.07 0.36
N GLU A 116 16.71 -12.35 0.35
CA GLU A 116 17.31 -13.42 -0.48
C GLU A 116 16.75 -14.82 -0.17
N LYS A 117 16.24 -15.00 1.06
CA LYS A 117 15.57 -16.22 1.52
C LYS A 117 14.07 -15.95 1.66
N LYS A 118 13.23 -16.99 1.53
CA LYS A 118 11.77 -16.95 1.75
C LYS A 118 11.38 -16.70 3.23
N LYS A 119 12.00 -15.73 3.88
CA LYS A 119 11.61 -15.24 5.20
C LYS A 119 10.47 -14.25 5.00
N LYS A 120 9.46 -14.34 5.86
CA LYS A 120 8.40 -13.33 5.90
C LYS A 120 9.02 -12.05 6.44
N VAL A 121 8.81 -10.95 5.73
CA VAL A 121 9.11 -9.61 6.23
C VAL A 121 8.10 -9.31 7.33
N GLU A 122 8.58 -8.92 8.51
CA GLU A 122 7.69 -8.52 9.59
C GLU A 122 7.03 -7.17 9.25
N PRO A 123 5.72 -7.03 9.44
CA PRO A 123 5.06 -5.75 9.26
C PRO A 123 5.56 -4.80 10.35
N PHE A 124 6.22 -3.72 9.94
CA PHE A 124 6.59 -2.64 10.85
C PHE A 124 5.53 -1.53 10.78
N THR A 125 5.23 -0.94 11.93
CA THR A 125 4.41 0.27 12.03
C THR A 125 5.26 1.30 12.74
N SER A 126 5.54 2.41 12.07
CA SER A 126 6.26 3.54 12.64
C SER A 126 5.35 4.77 12.65
N THR A 127 5.50 5.58 13.68
CA THR A 127 4.85 6.88 13.79
C THR A 127 5.86 7.96 13.42
N VAL A 128 5.43 8.95 12.65
CA VAL A 128 6.26 10.10 12.29
C VAL A 128 5.57 11.36 12.78
N LEU A 129 6.29 12.15 13.58
CA LEU A 129 5.85 13.47 13.98
C LEU A 129 6.24 14.47 12.90
N LEU A 130 5.24 15.17 12.37
CA LEU A 130 5.47 16.21 11.39
C LEU A 130 5.62 17.56 12.10
N PRO A 131 6.55 18.42 11.64
CA PRO A 131 6.82 19.70 12.30
C PRO A 131 5.64 20.66 12.24
N TYR A 132 4.81 20.55 11.19
CA TYR A 132 3.65 21.40 10.96
C TYR A 132 2.38 20.57 10.86
N ARG A 133 1.27 21.13 11.37
CA ARG A 133 -0.06 20.52 11.29
C ARG A 133 -0.67 20.80 9.91
N PHE A 134 -1.44 19.84 9.40
CA PHE A 134 -2.17 19.98 8.13
C PHE A 134 -3.60 20.47 8.29
N SER A 135 -4.21 20.25 9.46
CA SER A 135 -5.58 20.66 9.78
C SER A 135 -5.56 21.61 10.96
N ASP A 136 -6.47 22.58 10.94
CA ASP A 136 -6.75 23.48 12.06
C ASP A 136 -7.53 22.75 13.16
N GLU A 137 -8.21 21.66 12.81
CA GLU A 137 -8.96 20.83 13.75
C GLU A 137 -7.99 20.12 14.70
N THR A 138 -8.22 20.29 16.00
CA THR A 138 -7.50 19.55 17.03
C THR A 138 -8.05 18.12 17.09
N ASN A 139 -7.14 17.13 17.08
CA ASN A 139 -7.52 15.75 17.25
C ASN A 139 -8.30 15.59 18.56
N LYS A 140 -9.54 15.11 18.47
CA LYS A 140 -10.34 14.80 19.66
C LYS A 140 -9.82 13.50 20.24
N VAL A 141 -9.30 13.57 21.46
CA VAL A 141 -8.74 12.43 22.19
C VAL A 141 -9.65 12.10 23.37
N LEU A 142 -10.04 10.83 23.48
CA LEU A 142 -10.76 10.30 24.64
C LEU A 142 -9.82 9.41 25.43
N VAL A 143 -9.73 9.67 26.73
CA VAL A 143 -8.86 8.91 27.65
C VAL A 143 -9.71 8.10 28.62
N PHE A 144 -9.43 6.80 28.68
CA PHE A 144 -10.02 5.89 29.64
C PHE A 144 -9.13 5.77 30.89
N THR A 145 -9.64 6.22 32.03
CA THR A 145 -8.98 6.12 33.34
C THR A 145 -9.99 5.76 34.43
N GLU A 146 -9.54 5.04 35.46
CA GLU A 146 -10.31 4.84 36.71
C GLU A 146 -9.78 5.72 37.84
N ASN A 147 -8.50 6.09 37.77
CA ASN A 147 -7.86 6.96 38.75
C ASN A 147 -8.18 8.43 38.48
N GLU A 148 -8.58 9.15 39.53
CA GLU A 148 -8.93 10.57 39.45
C GLU A 148 -7.70 11.45 39.15
N GLN A 149 -6.54 11.12 39.72
CA GLN A 149 -5.28 11.85 39.48
C GLN A 149 -4.86 11.79 38.01
N GLU A 150 -4.93 10.60 37.40
CA GLU A 150 -4.63 10.44 35.97
C GLU A 150 -5.67 11.15 35.10
N ALA A 151 -6.92 11.23 35.57
CA ALA A 151 -7.98 11.94 34.88
C ALA A 151 -7.73 13.46 34.84
N GLU A 152 -7.23 14.03 35.93
CA GLU A 152 -6.86 15.45 36.01
C GLU A 152 -5.69 15.76 35.08
N ILE A 153 -4.63 14.95 35.14
CA ILE A 153 -3.46 15.08 34.25
C ILE A 153 -3.89 15.01 32.78
N ALA A 154 -4.78 14.10 32.42
CA ALA A 154 -5.28 13.97 31.05
C ALA A 154 -6.05 15.23 30.60
N ARG A 155 -6.87 15.82 31.48
CA ARG A 155 -7.60 17.07 31.19
C ARG A 155 -6.66 18.25 31.01
N GLU A 156 -5.66 18.38 31.87
CA GLU A 156 -4.63 19.43 31.77
C GLU A 156 -3.85 19.36 30.46
N ASN A 157 -3.59 18.15 29.97
CA ASN A 157 -2.92 17.91 28.68
C ASN A 157 -3.85 18.08 27.45
N GLY A 158 -5.10 18.53 27.65
CA GLY A 158 -6.02 18.85 26.57
C GLY A 158 -6.80 17.66 26.00
N ALA A 159 -7.02 16.60 26.79
CA ALA A 159 -7.97 15.55 26.41
C ALA A 159 -9.39 16.13 26.27
N ALA A 160 -10.11 15.73 25.22
CA ALA A 160 -11.45 16.24 24.94
C ALA A 160 -12.50 15.64 25.90
N VAL A 161 -12.37 14.34 26.20
CA VAL A 161 -13.24 13.62 27.12
C VAL A 161 -12.39 12.66 27.93
N VAL A 162 -12.64 12.60 29.25
CA VAL A 162 -11.98 11.68 30.16
C VAL A 162 -13.03 10.96 30.98
N GLY A 163 -12.93 9.65 31.10
CA GLY A 163 -13.86 8.88 31.92
C GLY A 163 -13.52 7.39 31.98
N GLY A 164 -14.30 6.65 32.76
CA GLY A 164 -14.08 5.22 32.97
C GLY A 164 -14.97 4.33 32.09
N VAL A 165 -15.52 3.29 32.70
CA VAL A 165 -16.40 2.30 32.05
C VAL A 165 -17.75 2.86 31.59
N GLU A 166 -18.15 4.00 32.11
CA GLU A 166 -19.43 4.65 31.80
C GLU A 166 -19.54 5.02 30.31
N LEU A 167 -18.42 5.49 29.74
CA LEU A 167 -18.34 5.91 28.35
C LEU A 167 -18.47 4.75 27.35
N ILE A 168 -18.32 3.50 27.80
CA ILE A 168 -18.42 2.32 26.93
C ILE A 168 -19.80 2.26 26.25
N LYS A 169 -20.87 2.55 27.00
CA LYS A 169 -22.24 2.49 26.47
C LYS A 169 -22.48 3.54 25.39
N TRP A 170 -22.13 4.79 25.68
CA TRP A 170 -22.27 5.90 24.73
C TRP A 170 -21.44 5.71 23.47
N ILE A 171 -20.25 5.12 23.59
CA ILE A 171 -19.44 4.76 22.42
C ILE A 171 -20.07 3.62 21.64
N LEU A 172 -20.70 2.63 22.29
CA LEU A 172 -21.44 1.56 21.60
C LEU A 172 -22.71 2.06 20.90
N GLU A 173 -23.30 3.15 21.40
CA GLU A 173 -24.47 3.82 20.83
C GLU A 173 -24.12 4.90 19.79
N ASP A 174 -22.83 5.13 19.52
CA ASP A 174 -22.31 6.16 18.59
C ASP A 174 -22.63 7.62 18.97
N GLU A 175 -22.94 7.89 20.24
CA GLU A 175 -23.18 9.25 20.73
C GLU A 175 -21.89 10.08 20.76
N ILE A 176 -20.75 9.43 20.96
CA ILE A 176 -19.44 10.06 21.09
C ILE A 176 -18.57 9.72 19.88
N GLN A 177 -18.28 10.73 19.05
CA GLN A 177 -17.37 10.62 17.92
C GLN A 177 -16.00 11.25 18.23
N VAL A 178 -14.98 10.39 18.33
CA VAL A 178 -13.62 10.74 18.71
C VAL A 178 -12.61 10.17 17.70
N ASP A 179 -11.49 10.88 17.51
CA ASP A 179 -10.45 10.49 16.57
C ASP A 179 -9.58 9.38 17.12
N SER A 180 -9.07 9.56 18.34
CA SER A 180 -8.14 8.66 19.02
C SER A 180 -8.60 8.28 20.43
N TYR A 181 -8.38 7.02 20.80
CA TYR A 181 -8.67 6.48 22.12
C TYR A 181 -7.37 6.10 22.82
N ILE A 182 -7.20 6.57 24.05
CA ILE A 182 -6.07 6.24 24.92
C ILE A 182 -6.65 5.56 26.17
N ALA A 183 -5.96 4.54 26.69
CA ALA A 183 -6.41 3.85 27.89
C ALA A 183 -5.22 3.50 28.78
N VAL A 184 -5.43 3.65 30.08
CA VAL A 184 -4.49 3.16 31.10
C VAL A 184 -4.56 1.62 31.13
N PRO A 185 -3.44 0.90 31.30
CA PRO A 185 -3.44 -0.56 31.27
C PRO A 185 -4.41 -1.25 32.24
N GLU A 186 -4.71 -0.60 33.37
CA GLU A 186 -5.61 -1.12 34.41
C GLU A 186 -7.06 -1.27 33.93
N ILE A 187 -7.55 -0.35 33.08
CA ILE A 187 -8.94 -0.37 32.59
C ILE A 187 -9.11 -1.19 31.30
N MET A 188 -8.01 -1.53 30.61
CA MET A 188 -8.00 -2.33 29.38
C MET A 188 -8.83 -3.63 29.42
N PRO A 189 -8.82 -4.47 30.49
CA PRO A 189 -9.66 -5.66 30.54
C PRO A 189 -11.17 -5.35 30.50
N LYS A 190 -11.59 -4.18 30.99
CA LYS A 190 -12.99 -3.75 30.98
C LYS A 190 -13.44 -3.22 29.62
N LEU A 191 -12.49 -2.79 28.77
CA LEU A 191 -12.74 -2.24 27.43
C LEU A 191 -12.86 -3.28 26.31
N ILE A 192 -12.72 -4.59 26.62
CA ILE A 192 -12.84 -5.68 25.64
C ILE A 192 -14.11 -5.59 24.75
N PRO A 193 -15.30 -5.19 25.25
CA PRO A 193 -16.50 -5.05 24.43
C PRO A 193 -16.32 -4.08 23.25
N LEU A 194 -15.50 -3.04 23.42
CA LEU A 194 -15.25 -2.02 22.39
C LEU A 194 -14.32 -2.52 21.27
N ARG A 195 -13.64 -3.65 21.45
CA ARG A 195 -12.64 -4.17 20.49
C ARG A 195 -13.23 -4.42 19.10
N SER A 196 -14.45 -4.93 19.04
CA SER A 196 -15.14 -5.21 17.77
C SER A 196 -15.50 -3.92 17.03
N LYS A 197 -15.94 -2.89 17.77
CA LYS A 197 -16.37 -1.60 17.23
C LYS A 197 -15.19 -0.73 16.79
N LEU A 198 -14.21 -0.54 17.67
CA LEU A 198 -13.08 0.35 17.43
C LEU A 198 -12.05 -0.25 16.46
N ARG A 199 -11.95 -1.58 16.35
CA ARG A 199 -11.03 -2.31 15.45
C ARG A 199 -9.59 -1.78 15.51
N ARG A 200 -9.20 -0.94 14.55
CA ARG A 200 -7.85 -0.37 14.43
C ARG A 200 -7.61 0.82 15.37
N LYS A 201 -8.67 1.48 15.84
CA LYS A 201 -8.62 2.59 16.81
C LYS A 201 -8.59 2.09 18.26
N TYR A 202 -8.70 0.79 18.50
CA TYR A 202 -8.64 0.22 19.84
C TYR A 202 -7.26 0.46 20.48
N PRO A 203 -7.19 0.97 21.72
CA PRO A 203 -5.92 1.21 22.41
C PRO A 203 -5.07 -0.07 22.47
N ASN A 204 -3.77 0.03 22.21
CA ASN A 204 -2.85 -1.10 22.25
C ASN A 204 -1.49 -0.65 22.79
N THR A 205 -0.89 -1.45 23.66
CA THR A 205 0.42 -1.19 24.26
C THR A 205 1.55 -1.11 23.23
N LYS A 206 1.42 -1.74 22.07
CA LYS A 206 2.44 -1.71 21.00
C LYS A 206 2.41 -0.44 20.13
N ARG A 207 1.44 0.45 20.33
CA ARG A 207 1.21 1.64 19.47
C ARG A 207 1.55 2.97 20.15
N SER A 208 2.23 2.95 21.29
CA SER A 208 2.80 4.15 21.93
C SER A 208 3.99 4.68 21.15
#